data_AF-A0A1R2CN48-F1
#
_entry.id   AF-A0A1R2CN48-F1
#
_cell.length_a   1.000
_cell.length_b   1.000
_cell.length_c   1.000
_cell.angle_alpha   90.00
_cell.angle_beta   90.00
_cell.angle_gamma   90.00
#
_symmetry.space_group_name_H-M   'P 1'
#
loop_
_entity.id
_entity.type
_entity.pdbx_description
1 polymer ?
#
loop_
_entity_poly.entity_id
_entity_poly.type
_entity_poly.pdbx_seq_one_letter_code
_entity_poly.pdbx_strand_id
1 'polypeptide(L)'
;MKFLVSICLIGMVLGGPGLEQAFKDSNDMDVLSGFLSGLGISDTVSQCFGEKGRIIEKLSSGFENIESSSTQHVFNGVKKVADTFKNVPKHLARCDQNYALIASRIDKALRTISKPKTLTIVPGESILINDIEVLPYLTTAINNLDAGDYFTTGQTLAGLVNNFMPANLKGLNFNQVMDIIGGFFVGMATDVNATDVAPCVTNAGVFGGWIEQSIIDFSKHTFDGTKDGFMDLSNAFGALPGFVKKCVPAAVETAAVVEKAAVAWAHPLSLLYHVGLNIIFNGQEIFADISKAMGDFQSGNWYGFGFDIGQAAFKIIYVPKKEVYQTIDEDIVMIMEGALAELGETGMGCVVVPDISSQLVDMVENWELKTFIDAKNSLTNMAEALNVIIPTVQTCVSEKTLSLLNIGSSTLNDPYSFVYMKEGKVAVINGRQIGFNMKIAVINYNMQDWKGFGYYLAKILKDLA
;
A
#
# COMPACT_ATOMS: atom_id res chain seq x y z
N MET A 1 -21.94 -50.24 19.42
CA MET A 1 -20.89 -51.06 20.06
C MET A 1 -20.48 -52.33 19.31
N LYS A 2 -21.33 -53.02 18.53
CA LYS A 2 -20.92 -54.22 17.77
C LYS A 2 -20.09 -53.96 16.49
N PHE A 3 -20.12 -52.74 15.94
CA PHE A 3 -19.31 -52.37 14.76
C PHE A 3 -17.87 -51.88 15.10
N LEU A 4 -17.63 -51.40 16.32
CA LEU A 4 -16.30 -50.92 16.77
C LEU A 4 -15.34 -52.08 17.12
N VAL A 5 -15.87 -53.26 17.46
CA VAL A 5 -15.05 -54.43 17.81
C VAL A 5 -14.50 -55.14 16.57
N SER A 6 -15.18 -55.05 15.42
CA SER A 6 -14.69 -55.66 14.16
C SER A 6 -13.54 -54.89 13.51
N ILE A 7 -13.42 -53.57 13.73
CA ILE A 7 -12.29 -52.79 13.20
C ILE A 7 -11.02 -53.00 14.04
N CYS A 8 -11.17 -53.24 15.36
CA CYS A 8 -10.04 -53.46 16.26
C CYS A 8 -9.33 -54.81 16.01
N LEU A 9 -10.04 -55.82 15.50
CA LEU A 9 -9.47 -57.14 15.18
C LEU A 9 -8.74 -57.19 13.83
N ILE A 10 -9.08 -56.32 12.87
CA ILE A 10 -8.37 -56.23 11.58
C ILE A 10 -7.07 -55.42 11.74
N GLY A 11 -7.05 -54.42 12.62
CA GLY A 11 -5.84 -53.62 12.91
C GLY A 11 -4.71 -54.41 13.60
N MET A 12 -5.03 -55.41 14.43
CA MET A 12 -4.01 -56.22 15.12
C MET A 12 -3.33 -57.26 14.22
N VAL A 13 -3.90 -57.60 13.06
CA VAL A 13 -3.35 -58.61 12.13
C VAL A 13 -2.55 -57.97 10.97
N LEU A 14 -2.75 -56.68 10.70
CA LEU A 14 -2.08 -55.95 9.60
C LEU A 14 -1.24 -54.75 10.08
N GLY A 15 -0.85 -54.72 11.36
CA GLY A 15 -0.11 -53.64 12.02
C GLY A 15 1.30 -53.40 11.48
N GLY A 16 1.40 -52.84 10.29
CA GLY A 16 2.58 -52.13 9.81
C GLY A 16 2.42 -50.62 10.01
N PRO A 17 3.51 -49.84 10.10
CA PRO A 17 3.49 -48.38 10.27
C PRO A 17 2.66 -47.61 9.21
N GLY A 18 2.27 -48.25 8.11
CA GLY A 18 1.42 -47.65 7.07
C GLY A 18 -0.05 -47.44 7.47
N LEU A 19 -0.63 -48.26 8.36
CA LEU A 19 -2.05 -48.10 8.74
C LEU A 19 -2.24 -46.89 9.66
N GLU A 20 -1.34 -46.70 10.63
CA GLU A 20 -1.35 -45.54 11.53
C GLU A 20 -1.15 -44.24 10.75
N GLN A 21 -0.25 -44.24 9.76
CA GLN A 21 -0.07 -43.09 8.88
C GLN A 21 -1.32 -42.81 8.05
N ALA A 22 -1.98 -43.83 7.48
CA ALA A 22 -3.22 -43.66 6.72
C ALA A 22 -4.39 -43.12 7.56
N PHE A 23 -4.47 -43.48 8.84
CA PHE A 23 -5.43 -42.90 9.78
C PHE A 23 -5.13 -41.43 10.10
N LYS A 24 -3.88 -41.09 10.42
CA LYS A 24 -3.45 -39.69 10.68
C LYS A 24 -3.73 -38.79 9.47
N ASP A 25 -3.39 -39.32 8.30
CA ASP A 25 -3.65 -38.74 6.99
C ASP A 25 -5.14 -38.44 6.73
N SER A 26 -6.05 -39.30 7.19
CA SER A 26 -7.51 -39.08 7.06
C SER A 26 -7.96 -37.92 7.93
N ASN A 27 -7.49 -37.90 9.18
CA ASN A 27 -7.90 -36.89 10.14
C ASN A 27 -7.40 -35.48 9.77
N ASP A 28 -6.17 -35.37 9.24
CA ASP A 28 -5.63 -34.09 8.72
C ASP A 28 -6.51 -33.51 7.60
N MET A 29 -7.01 -34.39 6.72
CA MET A 29 -7.91 -34.00 5.64
C MET A 29 -9.30 -33.59 6.13
N ASP A 30 -9.79 -34.16 7.23
CA ASP A 30 -11.05 -33.75 7.83
C ASP A 30 -10.95 -32.34 8.43
N VAL A 31 -9.83 -32.02 9.11
CA VAL A 31 -9.58 -30.64 9.59
C VAL A 31 -9.53 -29.66 8.42
N LEU A 32 -8.79 -30.00 7.36
CA LEU A 32 -8.68 -29.14 6.18
C LEU A 32 -10.04 -28.97 5.48
N SER A 33 -10.81 -30.04 5.32
CA SER A 33 -12.13 -30.00 4.68
C SER A 33 -13.12 -29.19 5.51
N GLY A 34 -13.10 -29.33 6.84
CA GLY A 34 -13.87 -28.50 7.75
C GLY A 34 -13.48 -27.03 7.65
N PHE A 35 -12.19 -26.73 7.58
CA PHE A 35 -11.70 -25.36 7.40
C PHE A 35 -12.18 -24.75 6.08
N LEU A 36 -12.07 -25.47 4.96
CA LEU A 36 -12.57 -25.00 3.66
C LEU A 36 -14.11 -24.82 3.69
N SER A 37 -14.83 -25.78 4.24
CA SER A 37 -16.29 -25.74 4.39
C SER A 37 -16.74 -24.54 5.22
N GLY A 38 -16.08 -24.26 6.34
CA GLY A 38 -16.38 -23.10 7.19
C GLY A 38 -16.14 -21.75 6.50
N LEU A 39 -15.33 -21.72 5.44
CA LEU A 39 -15.13 -20.56 4.57
C LEU A 39 -16.07 -20.55 3.35
N GLY A 40 -17.02 -21.49 3.26
CA GLY A 40 -17.93 -21.63 2.12
C GLY A 40 -17.27 -22.18 0.86
N ILE A 41 -16.09 -22.78 0.97
CA ILE A 41 -15.38 -23.42 -0.15
C ILE A 41 -15.84 -24.87 -0.24
N SER A 42 -16.15 -25.32 -1.47
CA SER A 42 -16.55 -26.70 -1.75
C SER A 42 -15.52 -27.70 -1.20
N ASP A 43 -15.99 -28.75 -0.55
CA ASP A 43 -15.19 -29.84 0.00
C ASP A 43 -14.40 -30.60 -1.09
N THR A 44 -14.88 -30.62 -2.33
CA THR A 44 -14.18 -31.18 -3.49
C THR A 44 -12.80 -30.56 -3.73
N VAL A 45 -12.58 -29.33 -3.25
CA VAL A 45 -11.31 -28.60 -3.38
C VAL A 45 -10.21 -29.20 -2.51
N SER A 46 -10.57 -29.98 -1.48
CA SER A 46 -9.61 -30.73 -0.67
C SER A 46 -8.74 -31.67 -1.52
N GLN A 47 -9.23 -32.14 -2.67
CA GLN A 47 -8.49 -32.99 -3.60
C GLN A 47 -7.28 -32.26 -4.24
N CYS A 48 -7.26 -30.94 -4.23
CA CYS A 48 -6.14 -30.14 -4.72
C CYS A 48 -4.94 -30.07 -3.76
N PHE A 49 -5.07 -30.64 -2.56
CA PHE A 49 -4.02 -30.67 -1.55
C PHE A 49 -3.30 -32.02 -1.60
N GLY A 50 -2.22 -32.06 -2.38
CA GLY A 50 -1.44 -33.29 -2.61
C GLY A 50 -0.54 -33.71 -1.44
N GLU A 51 -0.22 -32.79 -0.52
CA GLU A 51 0.56 -33.09 0.68
C GLU A 51 -0.33 -33.02 1.92
N LYS A 52 -0.45 -34.17 2.58
CA LYS A 52 -1.05 -34.28 3.91
C LYS A 52 -0.02 -33.75 4.90
N GLY A 53 -0.03 -32.43 5.07
CA GLY A 53 0.75 -31.80 6.12
C GLY A 53 0.26 -32.32 7.47
N ARG A 54 1.18 -32.51 8.41
CA ARG A 54 0.91 -32.85 9.82
C ARG A 54 0.08 -31.75 10.51
N ILE A 55 -1.18 -31.58 10.12
CA ILE A 55 -2.07 -30.48 10.53
C ILE A 55 -2.40 -30.68 12.00
N ILE A 56 -2.86 -31.86 12.38
CA ILE A 56 -3.23 -32.21 13.76
C ILE A 56 -2.03 -32.07 14.68
N GLU A 57 -0.85 -32.61 14.33
CA GLU A 57 0.36 -32.47 15.15
C GLU A 57 0.71 -30.99 15.41
N LYS A 58 0.60 -30.15 14.38
CA LYS A 58 0.87 -28.70 14.51
C LYS A 58 -0.19 -27.99 15.34
N LEU A 59 -1.47 -28.35 15.17
CA LEU A 59 -2.57 -27.80 15.95
C LEU A 59 -2.48 -28.19 17.41
N SER A 60 -2.30 -29.47 17.73
CA SER A 60 -2.12 -29.96 19.11
C SER A 60 -0.99 -29.21 19.80
N SER A 61 0.17 -29.10 19.16
CA SER A 61 1.29 -28.33 19.73
C SER A 61 1.03 -26.82 19.79
N GLY A 62 0.17 -26.27 18.93
CA GLY A 62 -0.29 -24.88 19.02
C GLY A 62 -1.22 -24.66 20.21
N PHE A 63 -2.14 -25.60 20.44
CA PHE A 63 -3.12 -25.58 21.52
C PHE A 63 -2.48 -25.78 22.89
N GLU A 64 -1.52 -26.70 23.04
CA GLU A 64 -0.72 -26.84 24.28
C GLU A 64 -0.04 -25.53 24.69
N ASN A 65 0.40 -24.72 23.70
CA ASN A 65 0.99 -23.41 23.96
C ASN A 65 -0.06 -22.36 24.37
N ILE A 66 -1.30 -22.47 23.88
CA ILE A 66 -2.42 -21.56 24.24
C ILE A 66 -2.92 -21.81 25.66
N GLU A 67 -2.88 -23.05 26.14
CA GLU A 67 -3.26 -23.40 27.52
C GLU A 67 -2.22 -22.96 28.57
N SER A 68 -1.06 -22.50 28.13
CA SER A 68 -0.02 -21.97 29.01
C SER A 68 -0.45 -20.65 29.66
N SER A 69 0.02 -20.40 30.89
CA SER A 69 -0.12 -19.10 31.55
C SER A 69 0.84 -18.02 31.02
N SER A 70 1.81 -18.39 30.17
CA SER A 70 2.79 -17.47 29.60
C SER A 70 2.24 -16.78 28.36
N THR A 71 2.18 -15.44 28.38
CA THR A 71 1.73 -14.63 27.23
C THR A 71 2.53 -14.94 25.96
N GLN A 72 3.84 -15.21 26.08
CA GLN A 72 4.68 -15.59 24.96
C GLN A 72 4.31 -16.96 24.38
N HIS A 73 3.95 -17.91 25.24
CA HIS A 73 3.50 -19.24 24.79
C HIS A 73 2.15 -19.12 24.11
N VAL A 74 1.20 -18.39 24.71
CA VAL A 74 -0.11 -18.13 24.10
C VAL A 74 0.04 -17.52 22.70
N PHE A 75 0.89 -16.49 22.57
CA PHE A 75 1.17 -15.89 21.26
C PHE A 75 1.78 -16.89 20.26
N ASN A 76 2.78 -17.67 20.69
CA ASN A 76 3.40 -18.69 19.85
C ASN A 76 2.38 -19.77 19.42
N GLY A 77 1.44 -20.13 20.29
CA GLY A 77 0.38 -21.07 20.00
C GLY A 77 -0.61 -20.54 18.96
N VAL A 78 -1.11 -19.31 19.14
CA VAL A 78 -1.96 -18.62 18.15
C VAL A 78 -1.26 -18.54 16.79
N LYS A 79 0.00 -18.11 16.77
CA LYS A 79 0.79 -18.03 15.53
C LYS A 79 0.93 -19.41 14.88
N LYS A 80 1.14 -20.47 15.66
CA LYS A 80 1.28 -21.84 15.14
C LYS A 80 -0.02 -22.37 14.54
N VAL A 81 -1.17 -22.02 15.13
CA VAL A 81 -2.50 -22.31 14.54
C VAL A 81 -2.63 -21.64 13.17
N ALA A 82 -2.34 -20.34 13.06
CA ALA A 82 -2.39 -19.64 11.77
C ALA A 82 -1.38 -20.18 10.74
N ASP A 83 -0.14 -20.43 11.17
CA ASP A 83 0.93 -20.97 10.32
C ASP A 83 0.63 -22.39 9.81
N THR A 84 -0.28 -23.13 10.46
CA THR A 84 -0.75 -24.44 9.99
C THR A 84 -1.50 -24.33 8.66
N PHE A 85 -2.27 -23.24 8.46
CA PHE A 85 -3.04 -23.01 7.25
C PHE A 85 -2.37 -22.09 6.23
N LYS A 86 -1.14 -21.60 6.49
CA LYS A 86 -0.45 -20.61 5.61
C LYS A 86 -0.27 -21.04 4.15
N ASN A 87 -0.30 -22.34 3.87
CA ASN A 87 -0.18 -22.86 2.51
C ASN A 87 -1.54 -22.98 1.80
N VAL A 88 -2.66 -22.95 2.54
CA VAL A 88 -4.02 -23.04 1.99
C VAL A 88 -4.27 -22.04 0.87
N PRO A 89 -3.96 -20.73 1.03
CA PRO A 89 -4.07 -19.75 -0.06
C PRO A 89 -3.38 -20.19 -1.35
N LYS A 90 -2.12 -20.62 -1.25
CA LYS A 90 -1.30 -20.99 -2.40
C LYS A 90 -1.86 -22.21 -3.13
N HIS A 91 -2.39 -23.19 -2.40
CA HIS A 91 -3.01 -24.37 -3.01
C HIS A 91 -4.37 -24.05 -3.62
N LEU A 92 -5.19 -23.26 -2.94
CA LEU A 92 -6.48 -22.78 -3.47
C LEU A 92 -6.32 -22.03 -4.79
N ALA A 93 -5.41 -21.06 -4.83
CA ALA A 93 -5.15 -20.26 -6.04
C ALA A 93 -4.64 -21.09 -7.23
N ARG A 94 -4.02 -22.25 -6.98
CA ARG A 94 -3.56 -23.19 -8.01
C ARG A 94 -4.63 -24.18 -8.44
N CYS A 95 -5.54 -24.53 -7.53
CA CYS A 95 -6.61 -25.49 -7.76
C CYS A 95 -7.60 -24.97 -8.80
N ASP A 96 -8.07 -23.73 -8.61
CA ASP A 96 -8.96 -23.04 -9.52
C ASP A 96 -8.68 -21.54 -9.43
N GLN A 97 -8.60 -20.87 -10.58
CA GLN A 97 -8.45 -19.42 -10.64
C GLN A 97 -9.62 -18.68 -9.97
N ASN A 98 -10.80 -19.30 -9.89
CA ASN A 98 -11.95 -18.76 -9.16
C ASN A 98 -11.69 -18.61 -7.66
N TYR A 99 -10.78 -19.41 -7.08
CA TYR A 99 -10.42 -19.30 -5.66
C TYR A 99 -9.27 -18.31 -5.39
N ALA A 100 -8.67 -17.70 -6.40
CA ALA A 100 -7.53 -16.80 -6.19
C ALA A 100 -7.88 -15.60 -5.29
N LEU A 101 -9.12 -15.09 -5.35
CA LEU A 101 -9.57 -14.04 -4.45
C LEU A 101 -9.65 -14.54 -3.00
N ILE A 102 -10.45 -15.58 -2.76
CA ILE A 102 -10.65 -16.08 -1.40
C ILE A 102 -9.33 -16.56 -0.81
N ALA A 103 -8.44 -17.13 -1.62
CA ALA A 103 -7.07 -17.43 -1.25
C ALA A 103 -6.30 -16.19 -0.76
N SER A 104 -6.32 -15.09 -1.51
CA SER A 104 -5.67 -13.83 -1.09
C SER A 104 -6.23 -13.32 0.24
N ARG A 105 -7.57 -13.38 0.42
CA ARG A 105 -8.23 -12.98 1.67
C ARG A 105 -7.82 -13.86 2.85
N ILE A 106 -7.75 -15.17 2.64
CA ILE A 106 -7.25 -16.13 3.64
C ILE A 106 -5.78 -15.81 3.98
N ASP A 107 -4.92 -15.54 2.99
CA ASP A 107 -3.50 -15.22 3.24
C ASP A 107 -3.37 -13.95 4.10
N LYS A 108 -4.13 -12.90 3.79
CA LYS A 108 -4.13 -11.65 4.56
C LYS A 108 -4.64 -11.85 5.99
N ALA A 109 -5.73 -12.60 6.15
CA ALA A 109 -6.28 -12.94 7.47
C ALA A 109 -5.27 -13.75 8.30
N LEU A 110 -4.68 -14.81 7.73
CA LEU A 110 -3.67 -15.63 8.41
C LEU A 110 -2.42 -14.83 8.79
N ARG A 111 -1.93 -13.94 7.92
CA ARG A 111 -0.80 -13.05 8.25
C ARG A 111 -1.14 -12.10 9.39
N THR A 112 -2.37 -11.59 9.41
CA THR A 112 -2.85 -10.68 10.46
C THR A 112 -2.89 -11.39 11.81
N ILE A 113 -3.35 -12.65 11.85
CA ILE A 113 -3.34 -13.47 13.06
C ILE A 113 -1.90 -13.82 13.49
N SER A 114 -1.01 -14.21 12.55
CA SER A 114 0.37 -14.58 12.85
C SER A 114 1.26 -13.39 13.23
N LYS A 115 0.91 -12.17 12.81
CA LYS A 115 1.68 -10.93 13.03
C LYS A 115 0.72 -9.75 13.27
N PRO A 116 0.06 -9.72 14.44
CA PRO A 116 -0.91 -8.68 14.74
C PRO A 116 -0.25 -7.32 14.96
N LYS A 117 -1.04 -6.26 14.75
CA LYS A 117 -0.64 -4.89 15.11
C LYS A 117 -0.78 -4.67 16.61
N THR A 118 -1.87 -5.14 17.19
CA THR A 118 -2.11 -5.13 18.64
C THR A 118 -2.45 -6.52 19.13
N LEU A 119 -1.91 -6.88 20.28
CA LEU A 119 -2.16 -8.16 20.94
C LEU A 119 -2.33 -7.90 22.42
N THR A 120 -3.51 -8.25 22.94
CA THR A 120 -3.81 -8.18 24.37
C THR A 120 -4.14 -9.59 24.85
N ILE A 121 -3.43 -10.06 25.85
CA ILE A 121 -3.64 -11.38 26.44
C ILE A 121 -3.91 -11.16 27.92
N VAL A 122 -5.10 -11.56 28.35
CA VAL A 122 -5.44 -11.75 29.76
C VAL A 122 -5.52 -13.26 29.99
N PRO A 123 -4.49 -13.88 30.57
CA PRO A 123 -4.41 -15.34 30.69
C PRO A 123 -5.68 -15.96 31.27
N GLY A 124 -6.26 -16.92 30.56
CA GLY A 124 -7.50 -17.60 30.95
C GLY A 124 -8.80 -16.81 30.79
N GLU A 125 -8.73 -15.52 30.42
CA GLU A 125 -9.93 -14.67 30.30
C GLU A 125 -10.17 -14.20 28.87
N SER A 126 -9.17 -13.59 28.22
CA SER A 126 -9.34 -13.07 26.86
C SER A 126 -8.04 -13.04 26.07
N ILE A 127 -8.18 -13.19 24.75
CA ILE A 127 -7.12 -12.96 23.78
C ILE A 127 -7.72 -12.06 22.71
N LEU A 128 -7.21 -10.84 22.59
CA LEU A 128 -7.61 -9.86 21.58
C LEU A 128 -6.48 -9.70 20.57
N ILE A 129 -6.79 -9.91 19.30
CA ILE A 129 -5.88 -9.67 18.17
C ILE A 129 -6.51 -8.55 17.34
N ASN A 130 -5.86 -7.39 17.26
CA ASN A 130 -6.44 -6.21 16.60
C ASN A 130 -7.89 -5.91 17.07
N ASP A 131 -8.11 -5.96 18.39
CA ASP A 131 -9.40 -5.74 19.06
C ASP A 131 -10.49 -6.79 18.75
N ILE A 132 -10.13 -7.91 18.12
CA ILE A 132 -11.02 -9.05 17.88
C ILE A 132 -10.75 -10.13 18.92
N GLU A 133 -11.80 -10.55 19.63
CA GLU A 133 -11.72 -11.63 20.62
C GLU A 133 -11.63 -13.01 19.94
N VAL A 134 -10.53 -13.73 20.21
CA VAL A 134 -10.23 -15.02 19.55
C VAL A 134 -10.29 -16.22 20.49
N LEU A 135 -10.24 -16.00 21.81
CA LEU A 135 -10.22 -17.09 22.80
C LEU A 135 -11.41 -18.06 22.66
N PRO A 136 -12.68 -17.59 22.46
CA PRO A 136 -13.81 -18.51 22.30
C PRO A 136 -13.66 -19.50 21.13
N TYR A 137 -13.09 -19.05 20.01
CA TYR A 137 -12.84 -19.90 18.85
C TYR A 137 -11.73 -20.92 19.14
N LEU A 138 -10.65 -20.48 19.79
CA LEU A 138 -9.53 -21.36 20.14
C LEU A 138 -9.96 -22.43 21.14
N THR A 139 -10.66 -22.07 22.21
CA THR A 139 -11.18 -23.03 23.20
C THR A 139 -12.16 -24.02 22.57
N THR A 140 -13.05 -23.56 21.69
CA THR A 140 -13.99 -24.45 20.98
C THR A 140 -13.24 -25.41 20.05
N ALA A 141 -12.22 -24.92 19.33
CA ALA A 141 -11.41 -25.76 18.46
C ALA A 141 -10.57 -26.79 19.24
N ILE A 142 -10.05 -26.42 20.41
CA ILE A 142 -9.35 -27.33 21.34
C ILE A 142 -10.29 -28.48 21.76
N ASN A 143 -11.47 -28.14 22.26
CA ASN A 143 -12.45 -29.13 22.72
C ASN A 143 -12.89 -30.08 21.58
N ASN A 144 -13.08 -29.57 20.37
CA ASN A 144 -13.41 -30.39 19.21
C ASN A 144 -12.26 -31.32 18.83
N LEU A 145 -11.01 -30.84 18.88
CA LEU A 145 -9.84 -31.64 18.55
C LEU A 145 -9.65 -32.79 19.56
N ASP A 146 -9.80 -32.49 20.85
CA ASP A 146 -9.69 -33.48 21.94
C ASP A 146 -10.80 -34.53 21.88
N ALA A 147 -12.00 -34.14 21.42
CA ALA A 147 -13.11 -35.05 21.17
C ALA A 147 -12.93 -35.90 19.89
N GLY A 148 -11.91 -35.62 19.07
CA GLY A 148 -11.70 -36.26 17.77
C GLY A 148 -12.64 -35.76 16.67
N ASP A 149 -13.33 -34.63 16.87
CA ASP A 149 -14.15 -33.96 15.85
C ASP A 149 -13.30 -33.02 15.00
N TYR A 150 -12.48 -33.64 14.14
CA TYR A 150 -11.54 -32.95 13.27
C TYR A 150 -12.22 -31.98 12.30
N PHE A 151 -13.38 -32.35 11.75
CA PHE A 151 -14.11 -31.50 10.81
C PHE A 151 -14.65 -30.24 11.49
N THR A 152 -15.30 -30.36 12.65
CA THR A 152 -15.80 -29.19 13.40
C THR A 152 -14.64 -28.34 13.95
N THR A 153 -13.50 -28.95 14.27
CA THR A 153 -12.25 -28.22 14.57
C THR A 153 -11.88 -27.30 13.41
N GLY A 154 -11.85 -27.84 12.19
CA GLY A 154 -11.61 -27.07 10.96
C GLY A 154 -12.60 -25.91 10.78
N GLN A 155 -13.91 -26.18 10.91
CA GLN A 155 -14.95 -25.14 10.76
C GLN A 155 -14.82 -24.02 11.79
N THR A 156 -14.50 -24.37 13.04
CA THR A 156 -14.31 -23.38 14.12
C THR A 156 -13.14 -22.46 13.82
N LEU A 157 -12.01 -23.02 13.36
CA LEU A 157 -10.84 -22.25 12.96
C LEU A 157 -11.08 -21.42 11.70
N ALA A 158 -11.93 -21.88 10.78
CA ALA A 158 -12.39 -21.06 9.67
C ALA A 158 -13.21 -19.85 10.14
N GLY A 159 -14.09 -20.03 11.13
CA GLY A 159 -14.81 -18.93 11.78
C GLY A 159 -13.88 -17.89 12.39
N LEU A 160 -12.81 -18.35 13.06
CA LEU A 160 -11.74 -17.47 13.54
C LEU A 160 -11.12 -16.66 12.39
N VAL A 161 -10.66 -17.33 11.33
CA VAL A 161 -10.03 -16.66 10.18
C VAL A 161 -11.00 -15.68 9.51
N ASN A 162 -12.28 -16.04 9.41
CA ASN A 162 -13.31 -15.20 8.81
C ASN A 162 -13.51 -13.86 9.53
N ASN A 163 -13.31 -13.79 10.86
CA ASN A 163 -13.35 -12.52 11.60
C ASN A 163 -12.22 -11.56 11.21
N PHE A 164 -11.09 -12.09 10.72
CA PHE A 164 -9.97 -11.30 10.20
C PHE A 164 -10.05 -11.10 8.68
N MET A 165 -11.02 -11.73 8.02
CA MET A 165 -11.37 -11.37 6.66
C MET A 165 -12.16 -10.06 6.69
N PRO A 166 -11.94 -9.16 5.72
CA PRO A 166 -12.68 -7.90 5.67
C PRO A 166 -14.20 -8.15 5.54
N ALA A 167 -14.96 -7.66 6.51
CA ALA A 167 -16.32 -8.11 6.82
C ALA A 167 -17.44 -7.71 5.85
N ASN A 168 -17.21 -6.91 4.81
CA ASN A 168 -18.30 -6.15 4.17
C ASN A 168 -18.38 -6.18 2.65
N LEU A 169 -17.81 -7.18 2.02
CA LEU A 169 -17.77 -7.21 0.57
C LEU A 169 -18.41 -8.49 0.10
N LYS A 170 -19.71 -8.39 -0.23
CA LYS A 170 -20.53 -9.43 -0.89
C LYS A 170 -19.91 -9.96 -2.19
N GLY A 171 -18.71 -9.50 -2.55
CA GLY A 171 -18.09 -9.68 -3.83
C GLY A 171 -18.80 -8.78 -4.82
N LEU A 172 -18.04 -8.00 -5.57
CA LEU A 172 -18.55 -7.41 -6.80
C LEU A 172 -18.97 -8.55 -7.74
N ASN A 173 -20.22 -8.52 -8.19
CA ASN A 173 -20.69 -9.42 -9.24
C ASN A 173 -20.13 -8.98 -10.60
N PHE A 174 -20.29 -9.83 -11.62
CA PHE A 174 -19.74 -9.58 -12.95
C PHE A 174 -20.18 -8.23 -13.54
N ASN A 175 -21.46 -7.85 -13.42
CA ASN A 175 -21.95 -6.59 -13.96
C ASN A 175 -21.32 -5.38 -13.25
N GLN A 176 -21.17 -5.45 -11.93
CA GLN A 176 -20.51 -4.39 -11.16
C GLN A 176 -19.04 -4.23 -11.56
N VAL A 177 -18.34 -5.35 -11.79
CA VAL A 177 -16.97 -5.33 -12.30
C VAL A 177 -16.92 -4.70 -13.70
N MET A 178 -17.86 -5.04 -14.57
CA MET A 178 -17.91 -4.46 -15.92
C MET A 178 -18.23 -2.96 -15.90
N ASP A 179 -19.07 -2.49 -14.97
CA ASP A 179 -19.33 -1.06 -14.76
C ASP A 179 -18.05 -0.32 -14.34
N ILE A 180 -17.27 -0.89 -13.41
CA ILE A 180 -15.98 -0.32 -12.98
C ILE A 180 -15.00 -0.27 -14.15
N ILE A 181 -14.88 -1.34 -14.93
CA ILE A 181 -13.99 -1.40 -16.10
C ILE A 181 -14.43 -0.34 -17.14
N GLY A 182 -15.73 -0.19 -17.36
CA GLY A 182 -16.29 0.79 -18.28
C GLY A 182 -16.01 2.21 -17.85
N GLY A 183 -16.26 2.53 -16.58
CA GLY A 183 -15.91 3.81 -16.00
C GLY A 183 -14.42 4.10 -16.17
N PHE A 184 -13.57 3.13 -15.84
CA PHE A 184 -12.11 3.28 -15.91
C PHE A 184 -11.62 3.65 -17.30
N PHE A 185 -12.08 2.96 -18.36
CA PHE A 185 -11.69 3.31 -19.72
C PHE A 185 -12.12 4.72 -20.12
N VAL A 186 -13.35 5.11 -19.73
CA VAL A 186 -13.85 6.47 -20.00
C VAL A 186 -13.06 7.52 -19.23
N GLY A 187 -12.74 7.28 -17.95
CA GLY A 187 -11.89 8.17 -17.14
C GLY A 187 -10.46 8.28 -17.67
N MET A 188 -9.95 7.21 -18.28
CA MET A 188 -8.66 7.18 -18.97
C MET A 188 -8.69 7.83 -20.37
N ALA A 189 -9.85 8.31 -20.82
CA ALA A 189 -10.07 8.87 -22.15
C ALA A 189 -9.63 7.92 -23.29
N THR A 190 -9.90 6.62 -23.14
CA THR A 190 -9.61 5.62 -24.18
C THR A 190 -10.80 5.39 -25.10
N ASP A 191 -10.55 4.76 -26.25
CA ASP A 191 -11.55 4.38 -27.25
C ASP A 191 -12.17 2.99 -27.01
N VAL A 192 -11.73 2.28 -25.96
CA VAL A 192 -12.16 0.92 -25.62
C VAL A 192 -13.31 0.98 -24.63
N ASN A 193 -14.37 0.21 -24.86
CA ASN A 193 -15.49 0.10 -23.92
C ASN A 193 -15.47 -1.21 -23.14
N ALA A 194 -16.19 -1.24 -22.00
CA ALA A 194 -16.38 -2.45 -21.21
C ALA A 194 -16.92 -3.63 -22.04
N THR A 195 -17.87 -3.38 -22.94
CA THR A 195 -18.46 -4.41 -23.81
C THR A 195 -17.44 -5.05 -24.73
N ASP A 196 -16.43 -4.29 -25.15
CA ASP A 196 -15.40 -4.77 -26.08
C ASP A 196 -14.49 -5.79 -25.40
N VAL A 197 -14.21 -5.61 -24.10
CA VAL A 197 -13.35 -6.52 -23.32
C VAL A 197 -14.12 -7.60 -22.57
N ALA A 198 -15.43 -7.46 -22.37
CA ALA A 198 -16.26 -8.37 -21.58
C ALA A 198 -16.05 -9.87 -21.91
N PRO A 199 -15.96 -10.30 -23.18
CA PRO A 199 -15.73 -11.71 -23.52
C PRO A 199 -14.37 -12.26 -23.06
N CYS A 200 -13.41 -11.39 -22.76
CA CYS A 200 -12.06 -11.76 -22.32
C CYS A 200 -11.86 -11.69 -20.81
N VAL A 201 -12.83 -11.14 -20.06
CA VAL A 201 -12.76 -11.07 -18.60
C VAL A 201 -13.09 -12.44 -18.02
N THR A 202 -12.07 -13.24 -17.72
CA THR A 202 -12.24 -14.61 -17.20
C THR A 202 -12.23 -14.69 -15.67
N ASN A 203 -11.91 -13.61 -14.96
CA ASN A 203 -11.75 -13.64 -13.50
C ASN A 203 -12.23 -12.34 -12.82
N ALA A 204 -13.50 -12.00 -13.06
CA ALA A 204 -14.13 -10.82 -12.47
C ALA A 204 -14.11 -10.85 -10.93
N GLY A 205 -14.19 -12.04 -10.32
CA GLY A 205 -14.07 -12.20 -8.87
C GLY A 205 -12.73 -11.67 -8.35
N VAL A 206 -11.60 -12.12 -8.90
CA VAL A 206 -10.27 -11.61 -8.51
C VAL A 206 -10.14 -10.12 -8.71
N PHE A 207 -10.61 -9.60 -9.85
CA PHE A 207 -10.62 -8.16 -10.12
C PHE A 207 -11.39 -7.40 -9.05
N GLY A 208 -12.65 -7.79 -8.80
CA GLY A 208 -13.50 -7.15 -7.82
C GLY A 208 -12.91 -7.20 -6.42
N GLY A 209 -12.26 -8.32 -6.10
CA GLY A 209 -11.56 -8.49 -4.85
C GLY A 209 -10.37 -7.58 -4.61
N TRP A 210 -9.59 -7.25 -5.65
CA TRP A 210 -8.53 -6.24 -5.55
C TRP A 210 -9.11 -4.84 -5.37
N ILE A 211 -10.18 -4.50 -6.08
CA ILE A 211 -10.89 -3.22 -5.89
C ILE A 211 -11.34 -3.08 -4.43
N GLU A 212 -12.04 -4.10 -3.95
CA GLU A 212 -12.52 -4.20 -2.59
C GLU A 212 -11.41 -4.04 -1.54
N GLN A 213 -10.27 -4.69 -1.78
CA GLN A 213 -9.11 -4.61 -0.91
C GLN A 213 -8.47 -3.21 -0.90
N SER A 214 -8.44 -2.55 -2.07
CA SER A 214 -7.93 -1.18 -2.19
C SER A 214 -8.75 -0.20 -1.34
N ILE A 215 -10.08 -0.33 -1.31
CA ILE A 215 -10.96 0.53 -0.49
C ILE A 215 -10.66 0.37 0.99
N ILE A 216 -10.49 -0.86 1.45
CA ILE A 216 -10.11 -1.15 2.84
C ILE A 216 -8.74 -0.54 3.15
N ASP A 217 -7.79 -0.65 2.24
CA ASP A 217 -6.44 -0.16 2.48
C ASP A 217 -6.38 1.39 2.48
N PHE A 218 -7.10 2.07 1.58
CA PHE A 218 -7.26 3.54 1.63
C PHE A 218 -8.01 4.02 2.88
N SER A 219 -9.02 3.29 3.35
CA SER A 219 -9.78 3.67 4.56
C SER A 219 -8.95 3.68 5.85
N LYS A 220 -7.74 3.13 5.82
CA LYS A 220 -6.82 3.17 6.97
C LYS A 220 -6.27 4.57 7.24
N HIS A 221 -6.31 5.48 6.27
CA HIS A 221 -5.74 6.83 6.37
C HIS A 221 -4.27 6.87 6.84
N THR A 222 -3.51 5.81 6.55
CA THR A 222 -2.07 5.74 6.84
C THR A 222 -1.28 5.66 5.54
N PHE A 223 -0.01 6.04 5.61
CA PHE A 223 0.92 5.92 4.47
C PHE A 223 0.95 4.49 3.90
N ASP A 224 1.07 3.48 4.76
CA ASP A 224 1.05 2.08 4.32
C ASP A 224 -0.29 1.67 3.73
N GLY A 225 -1.41 2.15 4.28
CA GLY A 225 -2.73 1.92 3.72
C GLY A 225 -2.88 2.50 2.31
N THR A 226 -2.45 3.75 2.11
CA THR A 226 -2.46 4.39 0.78
C THR A 226 -1.57 3.63 -0.21
N LYS A 227 -0.37 3.24 0.21
CA LYS A 227 0.57 2.47 -0.62
C LYS A 227 -0.02 1.13 -1.04
N ASP A 228 -0.56 0.38 -0.08
CA ASP A 228 -1.17 -0.92 -0.33
C ASP A 228 -2.43 -0.77 -1.21
N GLY A 229 -3.24 0.28 -1.00
CA GLY A 229 -4.41 0.59 -1.82
C GLY A 229 -4.07 0.83 -3.29
N PHE A 230 -3.00 1.60 -3.57
CA PHE A 230 -2.52 1.76 -4.95
C PHE A 230 -1.99 0.46 -5.55
N MET A 231 -1.32 -0.37 -4.75
CA MET A 231 -0.84 -1.67 -5.22
C MET A 231 -2.00 -2.60 -5.60
N ASP A 232 -3.09 -2.56 -4.85
CA ASP A 232 -4.30 -3.32 -5.18
C ASP A 232 -5.01 -2.80 -6.44
N LEU A 233 -5.11 -1.46 -6.61
CA LEU A 233 -5.60 -0.88 -7.88
C LEU A 233 -4.71 -1.31 -9.05
N SER A 234 -3.38 -1.29 -8.87
CA SER A 234 -2.45 -1.78 -9.88
C SER A 234 -2.70 -3.24 -10.25
N ASN A 235 -2.93 -4.11 -9.26
CA ASN A 235 -3.24 -5.52 -9.51
C ASN A 235 -4.56 -5.71 -10.26
N ALA A 236 -5.60 -4.94 -9.91
CA ALA A 236 -6.89 -4.98 -10.60
C ALA A 236 -6.75 -4.53 -12.05
N PHE A 237 -6.29 -3.29 -12.26
CA PHE A 237 -6.26 -2.66 -13.58
C PHE A 237 -5.10 -3.14 -14.45
N GLY A 238 -4.03 -3.67 -13.86
CA GLY A 238 -2.91 -4.30 -14.57
C GLY A 238 -3.28 -5.59 -15.31
N ALA A 239 -4.45 -6.18 -15.03
CA ALA A 239 -4.99 -7.28 -15.83
C ALA A 239 -5.64 -6.80 -17.15
N LEU A 240 -6.13 -5.55 -17.20
CA LEU A 240 -6.87 -5.02 -18.35
C LEU A 240 -6.05 -4.99 -19.66
N PRO A 241 -4.74 -4.66 -19.70
CA PRO A 241 -3.95 -4.74 -20.92
C PRO A 241 -4.01 -6.11 -21.58
N GLY A 242 -4.05 -7.19 -20.79
CA GLY A 242 -4.22 -8.54 -21.30
C GLY A 242 -5.60 -8.76 -21.94
N PHE A 243 -6.65 -8.25 -21.32
CA PHE A 243 -8.02 -8.33 -21.86
C PHE A 243 -8.16 -7.52 -23.15
N VAL A 244 -7.62 -6.30 -23.18
CA VAL A 244 -7.61 -5.43 -24.38
C VAL A 244 -6.85 -6.11 -25.52
N LYS A 245 -5.61 -6.58 -25.30
CA LYS A 245 -4.80 -7.27 -26.33
C LYS A 245 -5.52 -8.51 -26.88
N LYS A 246 -6.30 -9.22 -26.06
CA LYS A 246 -7.01 -10.44 -26.45
C LYS A 246 -8.32 -10.16 -27.19
N CYS A 247 -9.11 -9.20 -26.75
CA CYS A 247 -10.46 -8.94 -27.28
C CYS A 247 -10.51 -7.81 -28.31
N VAL A 248 -9.60 -6.85 -28.23
CA VAL A 248 -9.53 -5.69 -29.11
C VAL A 248 -8.10 -5.56 -29.66
N PRO A 249 -7.64 -6.49 -30.54
CA PRO A 249 -6.25 -6.53 -30.98
C PRO A 249 -5.76 -5.25 -31.68
N ALA A 250 -6.67 -4.42 -32.19
CA ALA A 250 -6.36 -3.12 -32.79
C ALA A 250 -5.98 -2.05 -31.75
N ALA A 251 -6.38 -2.20 -30.47
CA ALA A 251 -6.18 -1.23 -29.41
C ALA A 251 -4.88 -1.47 -28.60
N VAL A 252 -3.78 -1.80 -29.29
CA VAL A 252 -2.47 -2.08 -28.66
C VAL A 252 -1.97 -0.86 -27.88
N GLU A 253 -2.18 0.33 -28.40
CA GLU A 253 -1.79 1.59 -27.75
C GLU A 253 -2.54 1.78 -26.44
N THR A 254 -3.86 1.59 -26.43
CA THR A 254 -4.69 1.63 -25.22
C THR A 254 -4.20 0.62 -24.18
N ALA A 255 -3.87 -0.61 -24.59
CA ALA A 255 -3.32 -1.60 -23.68
C ALA A 255 -1.98 -1.16 -23.06
N ALA A 256 -1.10 -0.55 -23.85
CA ALA A 256 0.19 -0.04 -23.38
C ALA A 256 0.04 1.15 -22.41
N VAL A 257 -0.92 2.04 -22.68
CA VAL A 257 -1.23 3.20 -21.82
C VAL A 257 -1.76 2.73 -20.46
N VAL A 258 -2.68 1.77 -20.44
CA VAL A 258 -3.21 1.19 -19.20
C VAL A 258 -2.12 0.42 -18.45
N GLU A 259 -1.27 -0.32 -19.14
CA GLU A 259 -0.12 -1.03 -18.53
C GLU A 259 0.84 -0.05 -17.85
N LYS A 260 1.13 1.08 -18.50
CA LYS A 260 1.95 2.15 -17.92
C LYS A 260 1.33 2.74 -16.65
N ALA A 261 0.02 2.99 -16.63
CA ALA A 261 -0.68 3.48 -15.45
C ALA A 261 -0.69 2.46 -14.30
N ALA A 262 -0.92 1.18 -14.60
CA ALA A 262 -0.89 0.13 -13.59
C ALA A 262 0.50 -0.02 -12.96
N VAL A 263 1.56 -0.07 -13.77
CA VAL A 263 2.95 -0.11 -13.28
C VAL A 263 3.25 1.12 -12.41
N ALA A 264 2.72 2.27 -12.79
CA ALA A 264 2.87 3.50 -12.05
C ALA A 264 2.24 3.43 -10.64
N TRP A 265 1.03 2.87 -10.51
CA TRP A 265 0.39 2.62 -9.22
C TRP A 265 1.08 1.56 -8.36
N ALA A 266 1.69 0.53 -8.94
CA ALA A 266 2.42 -0.50 -8.17
C ALA A 266 3.58 0.09 -7.35
N HIS A 267 4.05 1.26 -7.74
CA HIS A 267 5.27 1.86 -7.23
C HIS A 267 5.12 3.36 -6.92
N PRO A 268 4.23 3.77 -6.00
CA PRO A 268 3.90 5.19 -5.78
C PRO A 268 5.14 6.03 -5.42
N LEU A 269 6.07 5.46 -4.66
CA LEU A 269 7.33 6.11 -4.29
C LEU A 269 8.35 6.21 -5.45
N SER A 270 8.36 5.22 -6.34
CA SER A 270 9.16 5.26 -7.57
C SER A 270 8.55 6.21 -8.59
N LEU A 271 7.24 6.43 -8.50
CA LEU A 271 6.48 7.34 -9.34
C LEU A 271 6.79 8.81 -9.01
N LEU A 272 6.94 9.15 -7.72
CA LEU A 272 7.58 10.38 -7.25
C LEU A 272 8.99 10.61 -7.85
N TYR A 273 9.65 9.56 -8.35
CA TYR A 273 11.01 9.62 -8.93
C TYR A 273 11.04 9.60 -10.47
N HIS A 274 10.12 8.89 -11.13
CA HIS A 274 10.08 8.70 -12.59
C HIS A 274 8.95 9.44 -13.31
N VAL A 275 7.91 9.82 -12.58
CA VAL A 275 6.72 10.53 -13.06
C VAL A 275 6.45 11.74 -12.14
N GLY A 276 7.52 12.21 -11.49
CA GLY A 276 7.48 13.22 -10.43
C GLY A 276 6.63 14.42 -10.81
N LEU A 277 6.83 14.99 -12.00
CA LEU A 277 6.03 16.15 -12.43
C LEU A 277 4.51 15.91 -12.34
N ASN A 278 3.99 14.72 -12.66
CA ASN A 278 2.54 14.48 -12.73
C ASN A 278 1.87 14.29 -11.39
N ILE A 279 2.46 13.53 -10.47
CA ILE A 279 1.93 13.46 -9.10
C ILE A 279 2.14 14.82 -8.44
N ILE A 280 3.19 15.55 -8.79
CA ILE A 280 3.44 16.81 -8.11
C ILE A 280 2.48 17.91 -8.62
N PHE A 281 2.19 17.98 -9.92
CA PHE A 281 1.17 18.90 -10.48
C PHE A 281 -0.27 18.46 -10.23
N ASN A 282 -0.57 17.16 -10.37
CA ASN A 282 -1.93 16.62 -10.26
C ASN A 282 -2.18 15.90 -8.93
N GLY A 283 -1.27 15.97 -7.95
CA GLY A 283 -1.35 15.13 -6.74
C GLY A 283 -2.60 15.35 -5.94
N GLN A 284 -2.95 16.63 -5.69
CA GLN A 284 -4.22 16.96 -5.04
C GLN A 284 -5.40 16.43 -5.83
N GLU A 285 -5.38 16.55 -7.15
CA GLU A 285 -6.45 16.04 -8.01
C GLU A 285 -6.53 14.51 -8.01
N ILE A 286 -5.40 13.81 -8.03
CA ILE A 286 -5.34 12.34 -7.95
C ILE A 286 -5.93 11.90 -6.61
N PHE A 287 -5.53 12.51 -5.49
CA PHE A 287 -6.10 12.17 -4.18
C PHE A 287 -7.58 12.56 -4.07
N ALA A 288 -8.01 13.65 -4.71
CA ALA A 288 -9.42 14.03 -4.80
C ALA A 288 -10.21 13.01 -5.61
N ASP A 289 -9.70 12.57 -6.76
CA ASP A 289 -10.31 11.52 -7.60
C ASP A 289 -10.39 10.19 -6.83
N ILE A 290 -9.32 9.76 -6.15
CA ILE A 290 -9.35 8.55 -5.30
C ILE A 290 -10.39 8.70 -4.18
N SER A 291 -10.45 9.86 -3.51
CA SER A 291 -11.42 10.09 -2.43
C SER A 291 -12.85 10.07 -2.94
N LYS A 292 -13.10 10.66 -4.11
CA LYS A 292 -14.40 10.64 -4.77
C LYS A 292 -14.77 9.21 -5.21
N ALA A 293 -13.82 8.48 -5.78
CA ALA A 293 -13.99 7.06 -6.10
C ALA A 293 -14.40 6.27 -4.86
N MET A 294 -13.74 6.46 -3.71
CA MET A 294 -14.15 5.79 -2.46
C MET A 294 -15.60 6.09 -2.06
N GLY A 295 -16.05 7.33 -2.21
CA GLY A 295 -17.45 7.71 -2.00
C GLY A 295 -18.41 7.04 -2.99
N ASP A 296 -18.04 6.98 -4.26
CA ASP A 296 -18.81 6.28 -5.30
C ASP A 296 -18.91 4.77 -5.02
N PHE A 297 -17.82 4.14 -4.59
CA PHE A 297 -17.82 2.74 -4.18
C PHE A 297 -18.79 2.48 -3.02
N GLN A 298 -18.75 3.34 -1.99
CA GLN A 298 -19.62 3.22 -0.81
C GLN A 298 -21.10 3.43 -1.14
N SER A 299 -21.40 4.30 -2.11
CA SER A 299 -22.78 4.54 -2.58
C SER A 299 -23.27 3.52 -3.61
N GLY A 300 -22.41 2.58 -4.04
CA GLY A 300 -22.73 1.58 -5.05
C GLY A 300 -22.72 2.12 -6.49
N ASN A 301 -22.12 3.29 -6.72
CA ASN A 301 -21.89 3.87 -8.04
C ASN A 301 -20.62 3.28 -8.67
N TRP A 302 -20.72 2.03 -9.13
CA TRP A 302 -19.58 1.26 -9.66
C TRP A 302 -18.92 1.90 -10.89
N TYR A 303 -19.73 2.47 -11.78
CA TYR A 303 -19.22 3.19 -12.95
C TYR A 303 -18.49 4.47 -12.54
N GLY A 304 -19.05 5.27 -11.62
CA GLY A 304 -18.39 6.46 -11.09
C GLY A 304 -17.07 6.15 -10.39
N PHE A 305 -17.04 5.09 -9.57
CA PHE A 305 -15.79 4.58 -8.99
C PHE A 305 -14.77 4.28 -10.08
N GLY A 306 -15.14 3.51 -11.11
CA GLY A 306 -14.27 3.22 -12.23
C GLY A 306 -13.75 4.48 -12.91
N PHE A 307 -14.65 5.43 -13.18
CA PHE A 307 -14.35 6.68 -13.86
C PHE A 307 -13.31 7.53 -13.13
N ASP A 308 -13.49 7.76 -11.84
CA ASP A 308 -12.54 8.57 -11.06
C ASP A 308 -11.19 7.87 -10.89
N ILE A 309 -11.18 6.54 -10.74
CA ILE A 309 -9.93 5.76 -10.79
C ILE A 309 -9.24 5.89 -12.15
N GLY A 310 -10.00 5.90 -13.24
CA GLY A 310 -9.50 6.14 -14.60
C GLY A 310 -8.88 7.53 -14.77
N GLN A 311 -9.53 8.57 -14.23
CA GLN A 311 -8.99 9.94 -14.24
C GLN A 311 -7.68 10.03 -13.44
N ALA A 312 -7.63 9.41 -12.26
CA ALA A 312 -6.42 9.34 -11.46
C ALA A 312 -5.27 8.64 -12.22
N ALA A 313 -5.56 7.54 -12.92
CA ALA A 313 -4.58 6.85 -13.76
C ALA A 313 -4.09 7.73 -14.92
N PHE A 314 -5.00 8.44 -15.59
CA PHE A 314 -4.66 9.33 -16.69
C PHE A 314 -3.73 10.47 -16.23
N LYS A 315 -4.12 11.14 -15.13
CA LYS A 315 -3.35 12.23 -14.51
C LYS A 315 -1.97 11.79 -14.04
N ILE A 316 -1.80 10.52 -13.71
CA ILE A 316 -0.50 9.96 -13.39
C ILE A 316 0.39 9.87 -14.63
N ILE A 317 -0.11 9.40 -15.77
CA ILE A 317 0.75 9.17 -16.94
C ILE A 317 0.87 10.36 -17.89
N TYR A 318 -0.06 11.33 -17.80
CA TYR A 318 -0.11 12.51 -18.64
C TYR A 318 0.48 13.73 -17.93
N VAL A 319 1.58 14.27 -18.50
CA VAL A 319 2.14 15.57 -18.10
C VAL A 319 1.53 16.63 -19.00
N PRO A 320 0.69 17.55 -18.51
CA PRO A 320 0.34 18.72 -19.32
C PRO A 320 1.62 19.48 -19.69
N LYS A 321 1.69 20.02 -20.91
CA LYS A 321 2.80 20.88 -21.31
C LYS A 321 2.84 22.07 -20.35
N LYS A 322 3.99 22.25 -19.69
CA LYS A 322 4.27 23.33 -18.74
C LYS A 322 3.91 24.68 -19.38
N GLU A 323 2.82 25.30 -18.95
CA GLU A 323 2.74 26.75 -19.02
C GLU A 323 3.77 27.27 -18.01
N VAL A 324 4.62 28.20 -18.45
CA VAL A 324 5.65 28.79 -17.59
C VAL A 324 4.94 29.44 -16.41
N TYR A 325 5.05 28.84 -15.23
CA TYR A 325 4.46 29.37 -14.01
C TYR A 325 5.15 30.69 -13.68
N GLN A 326 4.44 31.80 -13.83
CA GLN A 326 4.85 33.10 -13.31
C GLN A 326 4.36 33.17 -11.88
N THR A 327 5.28 33.07 -10.92
CA THR A 327 5.00 33.32 -9.50
C THR A 327 4.39 34.71 -9.35
N ILE A 328 3.28 34.81 -8.62
CA ILE A 328 2.68 36.09 -8.23
C ILE A 328 3.28 36.53 -6.89
N ASP A 329 3.22 37.83 -6.57
CA ASP A 329 3.77 38.39 -5.32
C ASP A 329 3.25 37.64 -4.06
N GLU A 330 2.01 37.14 -4.11
CA GLU A 330 1.38 36.35 -3.04
C GLU A 330 2.11 35.01 -2.77
N ASP A 331 2.71 34.40 -3.80
CA ASP A 331 3.46 33.14 -3.65
C ASP A 331 4.77 33.37 -2.91
N ILE A 332 5.51 34.43 -3.29
CA ILE A 332 6.78 34.78 -2.64
C ILE A 332 6.55 35.08 -1.15
N VAL A 333 5.45 35.76 -0.82
CA VAL A 333 4.99 36.00 0.56
C VAL A 333 4.86 34.66 1.32
N MET A 334 4.15 33.68 0.77
CA MET A 334 4.00 32.36 1.40
C MET A 334 5.32 31.59 1.53
N ILE A 335 6.21 31.68 0.54
CA ILE A 335 7.57 31.11 0.60
C ILE A 335 8.35 31.73 1.76
N MET A 336 8.33 33.06 1.88
CA MET A 336 9.00 33.76 2.97
C MET A 336 8.42 33.38 4.32
N GLU A 337 7.10 33.24 4.47
CA GLU A 337 6.49 32.76 5.72
C GLU A 337 7.00 31.39 6.13
N GLY A 338 7.03 30.45 5.19
CA GLY A 338 7.50 29.09 5.45
C GLY A 338 8.96 29.08 5.89
N ALA A 339 9.80 29.84 5.18
CA ALA A 339 11.21 29.96 5.48
C ALA A 339 11.46 30.57 6.87
N LEU A 340 10.81 31.69 7.17
CA LEU A 340 10.93 32.40 8.44
C LEU A 340 10.43 31.55 9.63
N ALA A 341 9.34 30.81 9.44
CA ALA A 341 8.82 29.90 10.45
C ALA A 341 9.84 28.80 10.84
N GLU A 342 10.55 28.20 9.87
CA GLU A 342 11.60 27.21 10.17
C GLU A 342 12.81 27.80 10.89
N LEU A 343 13.11 29.09 10.62
CA LEU A 343 14.16 29.83 11.30
C LEU A 343 13.75 30.31 12.70
N GLY A 344 12.48 30.12 13.08
CA GLY A 344 11.94 30.45 14.40
C GLY A 344 11.40 31.87 14.53
N GLU A 345 11.16 32.55 13.42
CA GLU A 345 10.50 33.86 13.39
C GLU A 345 8.98 33.70 13.32
N THR A 346 8.23 34.54 14.03
CA THR A 346 6.77 34.51 14.04
C THR A 346 6.18 35.75 13.38
N GLY A 347 5.52 35.55 12.23
CA GLY A 347 4.81 36.59 11.47
C GLY A 347 5.73 37.43 10.57
N MET A 348 5.25 37.78 9.38
CA MET A 348 5.96 38.71 8.50
C MET A 348 5.69 40.15 8.93
N GLY A 349 6.61 40.73 9.70
CA GLY A 349 6.69 42.19 9.85
C GLY A 349 7.31 42.88 8.62
N CYS A 350 7.82 42.10 7.66
CA CYS A 350 8.48 42.59 6.45
C CYS A 350 7.42 42.86 5.37
N VAL A 351 7.17 44.13 5.05
CA VAL A 351 6.14 44.55 4.07
C VAL A 351 6.63 44.49 2.62
N VAL A 352 7.95 44.41 2.40
CA VAL A 352 8.53 44.45 1.06
C VAL A 352 8.87 43.04 0.60
N VAL A 353 8.29 42.65 -0.53
CA VAL A 353 8.50 41.37 -1.19
C VAL A 353 9.45 41.62 -2.36
N PRO A 354 10.67 41.07 -2.36
CA PRO A 354 11.56 41.19 -3.50
C PRO A 354 11.10 40.26 -4.63
N ASP A 355 11.19 40.72 -5.88
CA ASP A 355 11.01 39.83 -7.02
C ASP A 355 12.23 38.91 -7.16
N ILE A 356 12.02 37.65 -6.80
CA ILE A 356 13.01 36.55 -6.91
C ILE A 356 12.46 35.40 -7.76
N SER A 357 11.38 35.67 -8.50
CA SER A 357 10.62 34.70 -9.29
C SER A 357 11.51 33.88 -10.21
N SER A 358 12.36 34.56 -10.99
CA SER A 358 13.26 33.91 -11.93
C SER A 358 14.27 32.99 -11.25
N GLN A 359 14.84 33.42 -10.13
CA GLN A 359 15.85 32.65 -9.40
C GLN A 359 15.23 31.37 -8.83
N LEU A 360 14.00 31.44 -8.32
CA LEU A 360 13.29 30.26 -7.79
C LEU A 360 12.94 29.27 -8.90
N VAL A 361 12.44 29.75 -10.05
CA VAL A 361 12.16 28.91 -11.22
C VAL A 361 13.44 28.21 -11.70
N ASP A 362 14.50 28.98 -11.96
CA ASP A 362 15.76 28.43 -12.47
C ASP A 362 16.41 27.51 -11.43
N MET A 363 16.26 27.78 -10.13
CA MET A 363 16.74 26.89 -9.07
C MET A 363 16.07 25.52 -9.18
N VAL A 364 14.74 25.47 -9.30
CA VAL A 364 13.98 24.22 -9.36
C VAL A 364 14.29 23.47 -10.65
N GLU A 365 14.26 24.15 -11.80
CA GLU A 365 14.54 23.52 -13.10
C GLU A 365 15.93 22.90 -13.14
N ASN A 366 16.95 23.64 -12.71
CA ASN A 366 18.32 23.14 -12.67
C ASN A 366 18.47 21.95 -11.70
N TRP A 367 17.74 21.90 -10.59
CA TRP A 367 17.79 20.73 -9.70
C TRP A 367 17.22 19.46 -10.36
N GLU A 368 16.16 19.61 -11.15
CA GLU A 368 15.45 18.50 -11.81
C GLU A 368 16.23 17.86 -12.98
N LEU A 369 17.16 18.60 -13.61
CA LEU A 369 17.99 18.11 -14.72
C LEU A 369 19.03 17.07 -14.31
N LYS A 370 19.21 16.85 -13.00
CA LYS A 370 19.97 15.73 -12.41
C LYS A 370 21.45 15.63 -12.79
N THR A 371 22.05 16.64 -13.43
CA THR A 371 23.51 16.67 -13.63
C THR A 371 24.21 17.42 -12.50
N PHE A 372 25.53 17.21 -12.37
CA PHE A 372 26.35 17.96 -11.41
C PHE A 372 26.32 19.47 -11.70
N ILE A 373 26.36 19.86 -12.97
CA ILE A 373 26.39 21.26 -13.39
C ILE A 373 25.06 21.93 -13.03
N ASP A 374 23.95 21.28 -13.32
CA ASP A 374 22.63 21.84 -13.03
C ASP A 374 22.39 21.91 -11.53
N ALA A 375 22.78 20.87 -10.77
CA ALA A 375 22.71 20.95 -9.31
C ALA A 375 23.55 22.10 -8.74
N LYS A 376 24.70 22.43 -9.33
CA LYS A 376 25.49 23.60 -8.95
C LYS A 376 24.77 24.90 -9.31
N ASN A 377 24.25 25.02 -10.53
CA ASN A 377 23.50 26.20 -10.97
C ASN A 377 22.26 26.46 -10.10
N SER A 378 21.58 25.39 -9.68
CA SER A 378 20.47 25.47 -8.72
C SER A 378 20.89 26.14 -7.42
N LEU A 379 22.01 25.71 -6.83
CA LEU A 379 22.54 26.31 -5.61
C LEU A 379 22.97 27.77 -5.81
N THR A 380 23.54 28.11 -6.97
CA THR A 380 23.86 29.49 -7.33
C THR A 380 22.61 30.36 -7.35
N ASN A 381 21.53 29.91 -8.01
CA ASN A 381 20.28 30.66 -8.08
C ASN A 381 19.64 30.83 -6.69
N MET A 382 19.76 29.82 -5.82
CA MET A 382 19.34 29.93 -4.42
C MET A 382 20.14 31.01 -3.68
N ALA A 383 21.46 31.06 -3.87
CA ALA A 383 22.32 32.09 -3.28
C ALA A 383 21.99 33.50 -3.82
N GLU A 384 21.72 33.63 -5.11
CA GLU A 384 21.31 34.89 -5.74
C GLU A 384 19.98 35.39 -5.17
N ALA A 385 18.99 34.51 -5.01
CA ALA A 385 17.72 34.87 -4.35
C ALA A 385 17.97 35.39 -2.92
N LEU A 386 18.86 34.75 -2.15
CA LEU A 386 19.20 35.19 -0.80
C LEU A 386 19.87 36.56 -0.77
N ASN A 387 20.71 36.88 -1.76
CA ASN A 387 21.34 38.20 -1.86
C ASN A 387 20.32 39.34 -2.04
N VAL A 388 19.14 39.04 -2.59
CA VAL A 388 18.02 40.00 -2.70
C VAL A 388 17.16 39.99 -1.43
N ILE A 389 16.89 38.81 -0.85
CA ILE A 389 16.06 38.67 0.36
C ILE A 389 16.73 39.29 1.59
N ILE A 390 18.01 39.01 1.83
CA ILE A 390 18.71 39.40 3.07
C ILE A 390 18.61 40.91 3.35
N PRO A 391 18.93 41.82 2.41
CA PRO A 391 18.79 43.26 2.63
C PRO A 391 17.35 43.70 2.92
N THR A 392 16.39 42.96 2.36
CA THR A 392 14.95 43.25 2.51
C THR A 392 14.43 42.86 3.88
N VAL A 393 14.91 41.73 4.43
CA VAL A 393 14.43 41.21 5.72
C VAL A 393 15.27 41.63 6.93
N GLN A 394 16.46 42.21 6.73
CA GLN A 394 17.40 42.53 7.82
C GLN A 394 16.81 43.39 8.96
N THR A 395 15.79 44.19 8.68
CA THR A 395 15.16 45.09 9.67
C THR A 395 14.02 44.45 10.45
N CYS A 396 13.59 43.26 10.05
CA CYS A 396 12.37 42.60 10.55
C CYS A 396 12.59 41.15 10.99
N VAL A 397 13.84 40.67 11.02
CA VAL A 397 14.22 39.35 11.56
C VAL A 397 15.23 39.50 12.69
N SER A 398 15.35 38.48 13.54
CA SER A 398 16.35 38.49 14.61
C SER A 398 17.80 38.45 14.07
N GLU A 399 18.75 38.94 14.85
CA GLU A 399 20.20 38.83 14.53
C GLU A 399 20.63 37.37 14.28
N LYS A 400 20.03 36.44 15.02
CA LYS A 400 20.29 35.00 14.85
C LYS A 400 19.86 34.52 13.46
N THR A 401 18.65 34.86 13.03
CA THR A 401 18.13 34.51 11.70
C THR A 401 18.96 35.16 10.61
N LEU A 402 19.30 36.44 10.76
CA LEU A 402 20.17 37.16 9.83
C LEU A 402 21.56 36.50 9.71
N SER A 403 22.14 36.04 10.83
CA SER A 403 23.39 35.30 10.81
C SER A 403 23.27 33.97 10.06
N LEU A 404 22.19 33.21 10.26
CA LEU A 404 21.95 31.95 9.55
C LEU A 404 21.82 32.16 8.03
N LEU A 405 21.05 33.18 7.62
CA LEU A 405 20.88 33.51 6.20
C LEU A 405 22.21 33.92 5.55
N ASN A 406 23.03 34.73 6.22
CA ASN A 406 24.34 35.14 5.70
C ASN A 406 25.31 33.95 5.58
N ILE A 407 25.41 33.09 6.60
CA ILE A 407 26.27 31.90 6.55
C ILE A 407 25.80 30.95 5.45
N GLY A 408 24.50 30.66 5.39
CA GLY A 408 23.90 29.81 4.36
C GLY A 408 24.14 30.35 2.95
N SER A 409 23.89 31.64 2.71
CA SER A 409 24.15 32.29 1.42
C SER A 409 25.63 32.19 1.03
N SER A 410 26.55 32.53 1.93
CA SER A 410 28.00 32.43 1.66
C SER A 410 28.44 31.00 1.34
N THR A 411 27.88 30.01 2.04
CA THR A 411 28.17 28.59 1.83
C THR A 411 27.63 28.06 0.50
N LEU A 412 26.46 28.53 0.08
CA LEU A 412 25.88 28.19 -1.23
C LEU A 412 26.66 28.83 -2.38
N ASN A 413 27.11 30.07 -2.22
CA ASN A 413 27.83 30.82 -3.25
C ASN A 413 29.26 30.30 -3.47
N ASP A 414 29.95 29.90 -2.39
CA ASP A 414 31.32 29.38 -2.45
C ASP A 414 31.54 28.17 -1.51
N PRO A 415 31.01 26.99 -1.86
CA PRO A 415 31.19 25.79 -1.05
C PRO A 415 32.63 25.27 -1.16
N TYR A 416 33.32 25.08 -0.03
CA TYR A 416 34.67 24.49 -0.05
C TYR A 416 34.67 23.04 -0.58
N SER A 417 33.54 22.34 -0.45
CA SER A 417 33.32 21.04 -1.08
C SER A 417 31.86 20.89 -1.49
N PHE A 418 31.64 20.43 -2.72
CA PHE A 418 30.34 20.04 -3.22
C PHE A 418 30.44 18.67 -3.89
N VAL A 419 29.67 17.70 -3.37
CA VAL A 419 29.59 16.35 -3.90
C VAL A 419 28.15 16.09 -4.32
N TYR A 420 27.98 15.72 -5.58
CA TYR A 420 26.68 15.34 -6.14
C TYR A 420 26.80 13.96 -6.78
N MET A 421 26.11 12.97 -6.22
CA MET A 421 26.14 11.58 -6.68
C MET A 421 24.75 11.06 -7.00
N LYS A 422 24.68 10.24 -8.06
CA LYS A 422 23.57 9.34 -8.38
C LYS A 422 22.22 10.05 -8.50
N GLU A 423 22.05 10.85 -9.56
CA GLU A 423 20.76 11.47 -9.93
C GLU A 423 20.09 12.25 -8.77
N GLY A 424 20.88 12.97 -7.97
CA GLY A 424 20.37 13.80 -6.87
C GLY A 424 20.08 13.06 -5.57
N LYS A 425 20.39 11.77 -5.46
CA LYS A 425 20.18 11.00 -4.22
C LYS A 425 21.11 11.45 -3.08
N VAL A 426 22.30 11.92 -3.43
CA VAL A 426 23.27 12.41 -2.45
C VAL A 426 23.84 13.72 -2.98
N ALA A 427 23.35 14.82 -2.42
CA ALA A 427 23.95 16.14 -2.57
C ALA A 427 24.48 16.55 -1.19
N VAL A 428 25.78 16.80 -1.12
CA VAL A 428 26.50 17.13 0.11
C VAL A 428 27.30 18.41 -0.12
N ILE A 429 27.08 19.41 0.72
CA ILE A 429 27.88 20.64 0.76
C ILE A 429 28.61 20.67 2.09
N ASN A 430 29.93 20.83 2.08
CA ASN A 430 30.72 20.99 3.31
C ASN A 430 30.49 19.85 4.34
N GLY A 431 30.27 18.62 3.84
CA GLY A 431 29.97 17.44 4.66
C GLY A 431 28.52 17.31 5.15
N ARG A 432 27.63 18.24 4.80
CA ARG A 432 26.20 18.25 5.16
C ARG A 432 25.34 17.76 3.99
N GLN A 433 24.50 16.76 4.22
CA GLN A 433 23.62 16.22 3.17
C GLN A 433 22.37 17.10 3.02
N ILE A 434 22.24 17.76 1.87
CA ILE A 434 21.11 18.64 1.55
C ILE A 434 20.09 18.00 0.59
N GLY A 435 20.48 16.91 -0.09
CA GLY A 435 19.69 16.35 -1.20
C GLY A 435 18.28 15.93 -0.83
N PHE A 436 18.05 15.47 0.40
CA PHE A 436 16.71 15.10 0.88
C PHE A 436 15.79 16.32 1.04
N ASN A 437 16.26 17.37 1.72
CA ASN A 437 15.48 18.59 1.92
C ASN A 437 15.24 19.32 0.59
N MET A 438 16.25 19.39 -0.28
CA MET A 438 16.08 20.01 -1.61
C MET A 438 15.05 19.25 -2.45
N LYS A 439 15.05 17.92 -2.38
CA LYS A 439 14.04 17.10 -3.05
C LYS A 439 12.63 17.40 -2.51
N ILE A 440 12.46 17.55 -1.20
CA ILE A 440 11.16 17.89 -0.62
C ILE A 440 10.77 19.34 -0.99
N ALA A 441 11.71 20.28 -1.02
CA ALA A 441 11.46 21.65 -1.46
C ALA A 441 10.90 21.65 -2.90
N VAL A 442 11.58 20.99 -3.84
CA VAL A 442 11.12 20.88 -5.25
C VAL A 442 9.74 20.21 -5.33
N ILE A 443 9.46 19.20 -4.50
CA ILE A 443 8.12 18.61 -4.41
C ILE A 443 7.10 19.68 -4.00
N ASN A 444 7.34 20.43 -2.93
CA ASN A 444 6.41 21.46 -2.47
C ASN A 444 6.21 22.58 -3.50
N TYR A 445 7.27 23.04 -4.17
CA TYR A 445 7.21 24.02 -5.26
C TYR A 445 6.23 23.57 -6.35
N ASN A 446 6.42 22.36 -6.85
CA ASN A 446 5.60 21.79 -7.91
C ASN A 446 4.15 21.50 -7.42
N MET A 447 3.93 21.28 -6.11
CA MET A 447 2.58 21.14 -5.50
C MET A 447 1.90 22.49 -5.24
N GLN A 448 2.59 23.60 -5.50
CA GLN A 448 2.18 24.95 -5.10
C GLN A 448 1.96 25.07 -3.57
N ASP A 449 2.61 24.20 -2.78
CA ASP A 449 2.73 24.40 -1.34
C ASP A 449 3.91 25.36 -1.09
N TRP A 450 3.67 26.64 -1.38
CA TRP A 450 4.66 27.70 -1.29
C TRP A 450 5.27 27.81 0.11
N LYS A 451 4.46 27.61 1.14
CA LYS A 451 4.91 27.63 2.53
C LYS A 451 5.79 26.42 2.84
N GLY A 452 5.41 25.22 2.42
CA GLY A 452 6.24 24.03 2.50
C GLY A 452 7.56 24.20 1.75
N PHE A 453 7.52 24.78 0.55
CA PHE A 453 8.72 25.03 -0.25
C PHE A 453 9.72 25.92 0.50
N GLY A 454 9.27 27.09 0.97
CA GLY A 454 10.09 28.01 1.75
C GLY A 454 10.65 27.37 3.04
N TYR A 455 9.82 26.59 3.74
CA TYR A 455 10.21 25.87 4.95
C TYR A 455 11.41 24.94 4.71
N TYR A 456 11.37 24.13 3.65
CA TYR A 456 12.47 23.19 3.36
C TYR A 456 13.71 23.89 2.80
N LEU A 457 13.58 25.02 2.09
CA LEU A 457 14.72 25.85 1.72
C LEU A 457 15.43 26.42 2.96
N ALA A 458 14.69 26.95 3.93
CA ALA A 458 15.26 27.43 5.19
C ALA A 458 15.93 26.32 5.99
N LYS A 459 15.37 25.10 5.97
CA LYS A 459 15.99 23.94 6.59
C LYS A 459 17.35 23.60 5.98
N ILE A 460 17.49 23.71 4.65
CA ILE A 460 18.79 23.57 3.97
C ILE A 460 19.78 24.61 4.50
N LEU A 461 19.38 25.89 4.59
CA LEU A 461 20.25 26.96 5.09
C LEU A 461 20.70 26.72 6.53
N LYS A 462 19.79 26.25 7.37
CA LYS A 462 20.06 25.89 8.77
C LYS A 462 20.98 24.68 8.92
N ASP A 463 20.91 23.71 7.99
CA ASP A 463 21.83 22.57 7.98
C ASP A 463 23.24 22.96 7.48
N LEU A 464 23.34 24.02 6.66
CA LEU A 464 24.61 24.55 6.13
C LEU A 464 25.32 25.51 7.07
N ALA A 465 24.58 26.25 7.90
CA ALA A 465 25.10 27.14 8.94
C ALA A 465 25.51 26.37 10.21
#